data_AF-A0A8J3DS25-F1
#
_entry.id   AF-A0A8J3DS25-F1
#
_cell.length_a   1.000
_cell.length_b   1.000
_cell.length_c   1.000
_cell.angle_alpha   90.00
_cell.angle_beta   90.00
_cell.angle_gamma   90.00
#
_symmetry.space_group_name_H-M   'P 1'
#
loop_
_entity.id
_entity.type
_entity.pdbx_description
1 polymer ?
#
loop_
_entity_poly.entity_id
_entity_poly.type
_entity_poly.pdbx_seq_one_letter_code
_entity_poly.pdbx_strand_id
1 'polypeptide(L)' 'MVETTDTTERPSFRQKRRRELLTFVVLAFGIWPLVAVAVVGTYGFSVWMYQILNGPPGPHEIVRAQPNSAE' A
#
# COMPACT_ATOMS: atom_id res chain seq x y z
N MET A 1 -20.14 18.23 -54.24
CA MET A 1 -18.79 17.71 -53.94
C MET A 1 -18.50 17.95 -52.45
N VAL A 2 -18.97 17.05 -51.59
CA VAL A 2 -18.45 16.87 -50.22
C VAL A 2 -18.73 15.41 -49.86
N GLU A 3 -17.79 14.51 -50.18
CA GLU A 3 -17.68 13.26 -49.43
C GLU A 3 -16.88 13.62 -48.18
N THR A 4 -17.61 13.88 -47.09
CA THR A 4 -17.01 13.89 -45.76
C THR A 4 -16.51 12.49 -45.47
N THR A 5 -15.20 12.32 -45.57
CA THR A 5 -14.46 11.16 -45.12
C THR A 5 -14.72 10.95 -43.63
N ASP A 6 -15.76 10.17 -43.31
CA ASP A 6 -15.89 9.57 -41.99
C ASP A 6 -14.86 8.45 -41.91
N THR A 7 -13.66 8.80 -41.51
CA THR A 7 -12.69 7.82 -41.02
C THR A 7 -13.20 7.35 -39.67
N THR A 8 -14.22 6.48 -39.68
CA THR A 8 -14.61 5.67 -38.53
C THR A 8 -13.34 4.89 -38.11
N GLU A 9 -12.60 5.42 -37.13
CA GLU A 9 -11.53 4.70 -36.46
C GLU A 9 -12.17 3.49 -35.78
N ARG A 10 -12.19 2.36 -36.49
CA ARG A 10 -12.45 1.07 -35.87
C ARG A 10 -11.41 0.94 -34.77
N PRO A 11 -11.79 0.85 -33.48
CA PRO A 11 -10.82 0.73 -32.40
C PRO A 11 -9.95 -0.47 -32.74
N SER A 12 -8.70 -0.20 -33.11
CA SER A 12 -7.79 -1.26 -33.54
C SER A 12 -7.67 -2.25 -32.39
N PHE A 13 -7.63 -3.55 -32.66
CA PHE A 13 -7.51 -4.57 -31.60
C PHE A 13 -6.35 -4.28 -30.63
N ARG A 14 -5.32 -3.57 -31.08
CA ARG A 14 -4.20 -3.07 -30.24
C ARG A 14 -4.66 -2.07 -29.17
N GLN A 15 -5.62 -1.21 -29.47
CA GLN A 15 -6.10 -0.17 -28.54
C GLN A 15 -6.94 -0.76 -27.41
N LYS A 16 -7.74 -1.80 -27.66
CA LYS A 16 -8.43 -2.57 -26.60
C LYS A 16 -7.43 -3.24 -25.65
N ARG A 17 -6.43 -3.93 -26.21
CA ARG A 17 -5.41 -4.65 -25.42
C ARG A 17 -4.57 -3.71 -24.53
N ARG A 18 -4.21 -2.53 -25.03
CA ARG A 18 -3.51 -1.51 -24.24
C ARG A 18 -4.36 -0.96 -23.10
N ARG A 19 -5.66 -0.78 -23.32
CA ARG A 19 -6.59 -0.25 -22.31
C ARG A 19 -6.80 -1.25 -21.17
N GLU A 20 -6.95 -2.53 -21.49
CA GLU A 20 -7.04 -3.61 -20.51
C GLU A 20 -5.77 -3.68 -19.64
N LEU A 21 -4.58 -3.65 -20.25
CA LEU A 21 -3.31 -3.65 -19.50
C LEU A 21 -3.18 -2.43 -18.58
N LEU A 22 -3.57 -1.23 -19.04
CA LEU A 22 -3.57 -0.04 -18.19
C LEU A 22 -4.53 -0.19 -17.01
N THR A 23 -5.75 -0.72 -17.23
CA THR A 23 -6.69 -1.02 -16.15
C THR A 23 -6.10 -2.03 -15.17
N PHE A 24 -5.44 -3.09 -15.66
CA PHE A 24 -4.78 -4.08 -14.80
C PHE A 24 -3.65 -3.47 -13.98
N VAL A 25 -2.81 -2.62 -14.57
CA VAL A 25 -1.73 -1.92 -13.85
C VAL A 25 -2.31 -0.98 -12.79
N VAL A 26 -3.37 -0.23 -13.12
CA VAL A 26 -4.03 0.66 -12.16
C VAL A 26 -4.71 -0.14 -11.04
N LEU A 27 -5.35 -1.27 -11.34
CA LEU A 27 -5.92 -2.14 -10.29
C LEU A 27 -4.80 -2.74 -9.42
N ALA A 28 -3.75 -3.29 -10.04
CA ALA A 28 -2.69 -3.99 -9.35
C ALA A 28 -1.75 -3.06 -8.55
N PHE A 29 -1.49 -1.85 -9.03
CA PHE A 29 -0.64 -0.87 -8.34
C PHE A 29 -1.43 0.23 -7.61
N GLY A 30 -2.73 0.35 -7.87
CA GLY A 30 -3.62 1.25 -7.14
C GLY A 30 -4.29 0.53 -5.97
N ILE A 31 -5.12 -0.48 -6.26
CA ILE A 31 -5.95 -1.14 -5.24
C ILE A 31 -5.08 -1.90 -4.24
N TRP A 32 -4.15 -2.72 -4.72
CA TRP A 32 -3.34 -3.59 -3.86
C TRP A 32 -2.49 -2.80 -2.85
N PRO A 33 -1.74 -1.75 -3.26
CA PRO A 33 -1.00 -0.91 -2.32
C PRO A 33 -1.90 -0.14 -1.37
N LEU A 34 -3.04 0.35 -1.84
CA LEU A 34 -4.01 1.04 -0.99
C LEU A 34 -4.53 0.11 0.12
N VAL A 35 -4.85 -1.14 -0.22
CA VAL A 35 -5.27 -2.17 0.76
C VAL A 35 -4.12 -2.47 1.73
N ALA A 36 -2.89 -2.61 1.25
CA ALA A 36 -1.73 -2.84 2.12
C ALA A 36 -1.55 -1.70 3.14
N VAL A 37 -1.60 -0.44 2.71
CA VAL A 37 -1.51 0.73 3.59
C VAL A 37 -2.70 0.80 4.54
N ALA A 38 -3.91 0.50 4.08
CA ALA A 38 -5.09 0.49 4.94
C ALA A 38 -4.96 -0.56 6.06
N VAL A 39 -4.53 -1.79 5.74
CA VAL A 39 -4.37 -2.86 6.72
C VAL A 39 -3.22 -2.54 7.69
N VAL A 40 -2.04 -2.20 7.19
CA VAL A 40 -0.86 -1.91 8.02
C VAL A 40 -1.08 -0.65 8.86
N GLY A 41 -1.62 0.41 8.23
CA GLY A 41 -1.94 1.67 8.90
C GLY A 41 -2.98 1.46 9.99
N THR A 42 -4.09 0.78 9.68
CA THR A 42 -5.13 0.49 10.68
C THR A 42 -4.58 -0.37 11.80
N TYR A 43 -3.82 -1.44 11.50
CA TYR A 43 -3.27 -2.33 12.52
C TYR A 43 -2.25 -1.62 13.41
N GLY A 44 -1.26 -0.95 12.82
CA GLY A 44 -0.25 -0.19 13.56
C GLY A 44 -0.85 0.95 14.38
N PHE A 45 -1.82 1.68 13.81
CA PHE A 45 -2.54 2.73 14.53
C PHE A 45 -3.40 2.16 15.66
N SER A 46 -4.08 1.03 15.46
CA SER A 46 -4.88 0.36 16.49
C SER A 46 -4.00 -0.10 17.64
N VAL A 47 -2.85 -0.70 17.34
CA VAL A 47 -1.86 -1.12 18.34
C VAL A 47 -1.27 0.08 19.07
N TRP A 48 -0.95 1.17 18.38
CA TRP A 48 -0.47 2.41 19.00
C TRP A 48 -1.54 3.05 19.90
N MET A 49 -2.79 3.14 19.43
CA MET A 49 -3.90 3.67 20.22
C MET A 49 -4.16 2.80 21.45
N TYR A 50 -4.08 1.48 21.29
CA TYR A 50 -4.15 0.53 22.40
C TYR A 50 -3.06 0.78 23.44
N GLN A 51 -1.83 1.13 23.02
CA GLN A 51 -0.75 1.52 23.94
C GLN A 51 -1.04 2.85 24.65
N ILE A 52 -1.67 3.83 23.98
CA ILE A 52 -2.07 5.08 24.65
C ILE A 52 -3.10 4.81 25.75
N LEU A 53 -4.06 3.92 25.47
CA LEU A 53 -5.14 3.59 26.41
C LEU A 53 -4.68 2.72 27.59
N ASN A 54 -3.79 1.74 27.35
CA ASN A 54 -3.34 0.77 28.37
C ASN A 54 -1.96 1.08 28.96
N GLY A 55 -1.34 2.18 28.54
CA GLY A 55 0.02 2.56 28.94
C GLY A 55 1.09 1.97 28.01
N PRO A 56 2.29 2.61 27.96
CA PRO A 56 3.37 2.16 27.10
C PRO A 56 3.83 0.73 27.44
N PRO A 57 4.20 -0.09 26.44
CA PRO A 57 4.80 -1.40 26.69
C PRO A 57 6.10 -1.20 27.48
N GLY A 58 6.19 -1.85 28.63
CA GLY A 58 7.14 -1.50 29.69
C GLY A 58 8.62 -1.66 29.32
N PRO A 59 9.53 -0.97 30.05
CA PRO A 59 10.97 -1.15 29.89
C PRO A 59 11.36 -2.61 30.10
N HIS A 60 12.06 -3.19 29.12
CA HIS A 60 12.77 -4.46 29.33
C HIS A 60 13.80 -4.23 30.43
N GLU A 61 13.94 -5.22 31.31
CA GLU A 61 14.91 -5.19 32.41
C GLU A 61 16.30 -4.83 31.87
N ILE A 62 16.74 -3.59 32.11
CA ILE A 62 18.14 -3.25 31.96
C ILE A 62 18.80 -3.85 33.18
N VAL A 63 19.23 -5.12 33.06
CA VAL A 63 20.14 -5.74 34.02
C VAL A 63 21.35 -4.82 34.08
N ARG A 64 21.43 -4.00 35.12
CA ARG A 64 22.62 -3.18 35.35
C ARG A 64 23.80 -4.15 35.40
N ALA A 65 24.88 -3.85 34.69
CA ALA A 65 26.13 -4.60 34.82
C ALA A 65 26.44 -4.74 36.31
N GLN A 66 26.40 -5.97 36.81
CA GLN A 66 26.64 -6.26 38.23
C GLN A 66 28.09 -5.85 38.49
N PRO A 67 28.39 -4.95 39.45
CA PRO A 67 29.73 -4.45 39.70
C PRO A 67 30.80 -5.54 39.89
N ASN A 68 30.41 -6.77 40.21
CA ASN A 68 31.31 -7.91 40.40
C ASN A 68 31.46 -8.84 39.16
N SER A 69 30.96 -8.46 37.98
CA SER A 69 31.05 -9.32 36.77
C SER A 69 32.36 -9.14 35.98
N ALA A 70 33.22 -8.21 36.41
CA ALA A 70 34.49 -7.89 35.77
C ALA A 70 35.71 -8.24 36.66
N GLU A 71 35.47 -8.90 37.80
CA GLU A 71 36.51 -9.46 38.69
C GLU A 71 36.65 -10.98 38.49
#